data_AF-F3GHP8-F1
#
_entry.id   AF-F3GHP8-F1
#
_cell.length_a   1.000
_cell.length_b   1.000
_cell.length_c   1.000
_cell.angle_alpha   90.00
_cell.angle_beta   90.00
_cell.angle_gamma   90.00
#
_symmetry.space_group_name_H-M   'P 1'
#
loop_
_entity.id
_entity.type
_entity.pdbx_description
1 polymer ?
#
loop_
_entity_poly.entity_id
_entity_poly.type
_entity_poly.pdbx_seq_one_letter_code
_entity_poly.pdbx_strand_id
1 'polypeptide(L)'
;MPNRTQLFRIEECPDLYVDACVCDEQRNLIFLSAWGRDTAMQEFLARLTLGSAENGLDQFHIVMNDQRIPVFPDTDLLEKRTTRQLRGTLFGSLLHLWLFDQRCSQPDRANHSAYALINQAQDPFDRLWPLIVDTCPLPFLPHWREPVMEVLTAHNMLHPLPGAIGSVTAWRLSLQLDVLEKALGELIRAGKLTTELTA
;
A
#
# COMPACT_ATOMS: atom_id res chain seq x y z
N MET A 1 25.59 4.16 11.46
CA MET A 1 24.80 3.33 12.39
C MET A 1 23.55 2.90 11.65
N PRO A 2 23.10 1.63 11.73
CA PRO A 2 21.82 1.27 11.13
C PRO A 2 20.73 2.10 11.81
N ASN A 3 19.88 2.71 10.99
CA ASN A 3 18.77 3.54 11.47
C ASN A 3 17.89 2.66 12.38
N ARG A 4 17.71 3.02 13.65
CA ARG A 4 16.89 2.21 14.57
C ARG A 4 15.44 2.29 14.07
N THR A 5 14.90 1.17 13.60
CA THR A 5 13.49 1.07 13.24
C THR A 5 12.66 1.35 14.49
N GLN A 6 11.88 2.42 14.46
CA GLN A 6 10.97 2.76 15.54
C GLN A 6 9.79 1.78 15.53
N LEU A 7 9.46 1.25 16.70
CA LEU A 7 8.31 0.37 16.90
C LEU A 7 7.20 1.15 17.59
N PHE A 8 5.99 1.00 17.08
CA PHE A 8 4.75 1.57 17.59
C PHE A 8 3.90 0.45 18.20
N ARG A 9 2.91 0.80 19.03
CA ARG A 9 2.03 -0.19 19.68
C ARG A 9 0.61 -0.07 19.15
N ILE A 10 -0.08 -1.20 19.08
CA ILE A 10 -1.53 -1.23 18.91
C ILE A 10 -2.14 -1.15 20.30
N GLU A 11 -2.98 -0.16 20.57
CA GLU A 11 -3.55 0.06 21.91
C GLU A 11 -4.41 -1.12 22.37
N GLU A 12 -5.24 -1.65 21.46
CA GLU A 12 -6.15 -2.76 21.72
C GLU A 12 -5.45 -4.12 21.79
N CYS A 13 -4.20 -4.20 21.31
CA CYS A 13 -3.35 -5.39 21.29
C CYS A 13 -1.92 -5.03 21.73
N PRO A 14 -1.69 -4.77 23.03
CA PRO A 14 -0.45 -4.21 23.55
C PRO A 14 0.79 -5.10 23.38
N ASP A 15 0.58 -6.38 23.08
CA ASP A 15 1.59 -7.39 22.80
C ASP A 15 2.07 -7.39 21.33
N LEU A 16 1.46 -6.56 20.48
CA LEU A 16 1.85 -6.36 19.09
C LEU A 16 2.61 -5.05 18.91
N TYR A 17 3.65 -5.12 18.09
CA TYR A 17 4.50 -3.98 17.73
C TYR A 17 4.46 -3.74 16.23
N VAL A 18 4.18 -2.51 15.83
CA VAL A 18 4.07 -2.09 14.43
C VAL A 18 5.37 -1.38 14.03
N ASP A 19 5.97 -1.79 12.92
CA ASP A 19 7.14 -1.09 12.35
C ASP A 19 6.76 -0.28 11.09
N ALA A 20 5.63 -0.59 10.46
CA ALA A 20 5.05 0.23 9.41
C ALA A 20 3.52 0.12 9.36
N CYS A 21 2.86 1.25 9.09
CA CYS A 21 1.43 1.29 8.79
C CYS A 21 1.17 2.37 7.75
N VAL A 22 0.35 2.07 6.74
CA VAL A 22 -0.07 3.03 5.74
C VAL A 22 -1.59 3.03 5.65
N CYS A 23 -2.16 4.21 5.73
CA CYS A 23 -3.59 4.44 5.57
C CYS A 23 -3.87 5.47 4.47
N ASP A 24 -5.06 5.39 3.89
CA ASP A 24 -5.57 6.38 2.94
C ASP A 24 -6.03 7.69 3.65
N GLU A 25 -6.66 8.59 2.91
CA GLU A 25 -7.14 9.88 3.43
C GLU A 25 -8.25 9.73 4.50
N GLN A 26 -8.98 8.62 4.48
CA GLN A 26 -10.05 8.31 5.44
C GLN A 26 -9.53 7.45 6.60
N ARG A 27 -8.22 7.16 6.62
CA ARG A 27 -7.54 6.24 7.54
C ARG A 27 -7.94 4.77 7.36
N ASN A 28 -8.45 4.39 6.20
CA ASN A 28 -8.63 2.98 5.87
C ASN A 28 -7.25 2.33 5.75
N LEU A 29 -7.11 1.13 6.29
CA LEU A 29 -5.84 0.41 6.31
C LEU A 29 -5.47 -0.06 4.89
N ILE A 30 -4.34 0.40 4.39
CA ILE A 30 -3.76 -0.07 3.11
C ILE A 30 -2.63 -1.06 3.36
N PHE A 31 -1.81 -0.83 4.38
CA PHE A 31 -0.72 -1.72 4.76
C PHE A 31 -0.44 -1.67 6.26
N LEU A 32 -0.23 -2.83 6.88
CA LEU A 32 0.25 -2.99 8.24
C LEU A 32 1.38 -4.01 8.25
N SER A 33 2.48 -3.67 8.90
CA SER A 33 3.54 -4.60 9.26
C SER A 33 3.66 -4.62 10.77
N ALA A 34 3.41 -5.80 11.35
CA ALA A 34 3.33 -5.99 12.79
C ALA A 34 4.10 -7.23 13.24
N TRP A 35 4.59 -7.20 14.47
CA TRP A 35 5.41 -8.21 15.11
C TRP A 35 4.82 -8.60 16.45
N GLY A 36 4.88 -9.89 16.77
CA GLY A 36 4.33 -10.37 18.04
C GLY A 36 4.39 -11.89 18.19
N ARG A 37 3.88 -12.37 19.32
CA ARG A 37 3.72 -13.81 19.58
C ARG A 37 2.55 -14.36 18.78
N ASP A 38 2.58 -15.66 18.53
CA ASP A 38 1.54 -16.37 17.76
C ASP A 38 0.14 -16.16 18.36
N THR A 39 0.01 -16.29 19.69
CA THR A 39 -1.27 -16.10 20.38
C THR A 39 -1.83 -14.69 20.21
N ALA A 40 -1.00 -13.66 20.40
CA ALA A 40 -1.42 -12.26 20.24
C ALA A 40 -1.79 -11.93 18.79
N MET A 41 -1.05 -12.50 17.81
CA MET A 41 -1.37 -12.34 16.39
C MET A 41 -2.69 -13.01 16.00
N GLN A 42 -2.93 -14.25 16.46
CA GLN A 42 -4.17 -14.96 16.18
C GLN A 42 -5.37 -14.26 16.83
N GLU A 43 -5.22 -13.80 18.07
CA GLU A 43 -6.25 -13.02 18.75
C GLU A 43 -6.58 -11.75 17.97
N PHE A 44 -5.58 -10.95 17.59
CA PHE A 44 -5.79 -9.74 16.81
C PHE A 44 -6.52 -10.00 15.49
N LEU A 45 -6.08 -11.00 14.72
CA LEU A 45 -6.72 -11.37 13.45
C LEU A 45 -8.16 -11.87 13.66
N ALA A 46 -8.41 -12.66 14.70
CA ALA A 46 -9.75 -13.15 15.02
C ALA A 46 -10.69 -11.99 15.39
N ARG A 47 -10.20 -11.03 16.18
CA ARG A 47 -10.97 -9.84 16.57
C ARG A 47 -11.29 -8.97 15.35
N LEU A 48 -10.34 -8.78 14.42
CA LEU A 48 -10.60 -8.11 13.14
C LEU A 48 -11.71 -8.82 12.35
N THR A 49 -11.65 -10.14 12.22
CA THR A 49 -12.69 -10.93 11.52
C THR A 49 -14.06 -10.83 12.19
N LEU A 50 -14.11 -10.66 13.52
CA LEU A 50 -15.37 -10.45 14.25
C LEU A 50 -15.97 -9.05 14.04
N GLY A 51 -15.17 -8.06 13.63
CA GLY A 51 -15.65 -6.71 13.33
C GLY A 51 -16.41 -6.07 14.50
N SER A 52 -17.67 -5.69 14.29
CA SER A 52 -18.52 -5.06 15.31
C SER A 52 -19.18 -6.05 16.30
N ALA A 53 -18.91 -7.36 16.19
CA ALA A 53 -19.41 -8.34 17.14
C ALA A 53 -18.76 -8.21 18.53
N GLU A 54 -19.30 -8.91 19.52
CA GLU A 54 -18.75 -8.92 20.88
C GLU A 54 -17.27 -9.38 20.86
N ASN A 55 -16.39 -8.58 21.48
CA ASN A 55 -14.93 -8.73 21.47
C ASN A 55 -14.25 -8.55 20.09
N GLY A 56 -14.99 -8.16 19.06
CA GLY A 56 -14.44 -7.81 17.75
C GLY A 56 -13.68 -6.49 17.71
N LEU A 57 -13.14 -6.16 16.55
CA LEU A 57 -12.36 -4.96 16.28
C LEU A 57 -12.65 -4.43 14.87
N ASP A 58 -13.48 -3.39 14.78
CA ASP A 58 -13.81 -2.66 13.55
C ASP A 58 -12.83 -1.50 13.27
N GLN A 59 -12.11 -1.06 14.28
CA GLN A 59 -11.02 -0.09 14.21
C GLN A 59 -10.00 -0.36 15.33
N PHE A 60 -8.76 0.09 15.14
CA PHE A 60 -7.74 0.04 16.18
C PHE A 60 -6.88 1.30 16.18
N HIS A 61 -6.10 1.52 17.24
CA HIS A 61 -5.27 2.70 17.37
C HIS A 61 -3.79 2.36 17.39
N ILE A 62 -3.02 3.06 16.55
CA ILE A 62 -1.56 3.08 16.64
C ILE A 62 -1.16 4.21 17.59
N VAL A 63 -0.41 3.88 18.63
CA VAL A 63 0.12 4.84 19.60
C VAL A 63 1.47 5.37 19.11
N MET A 64 1.53 6.66 18.80
CA MET A 64 2.72 7.37 18.33
C MET A 64 2.90 8.68 19.11
N ASN A 65 4.00 8.81 19.86
CA ASN A 65 4.33 10.02 20.64
C ASN A 65 3.14 10.50 21.51
N ASP A 66 2.51 9.57 22.24
CA ASP A 66 1.30 9.78 23.06
C ASP A 66 0.04 10.20 22.28
N GLN A 67 0.09 10.24 20.94
CA GLN A 67 -1.08 10.41 20.07
C GLN A 67 -1.66 9.05 19.70
N ARG A 68 -2.99 8.97 19.69
CA ARG A 68 -3.75 7.79 19.26
C ARG A 68 -4.22 8.01 17.83
N ILE A 69 -3.65 7.26 16.89
CA ILE A 69 -3.98 7.36 15.46
C ILE A 69 -4.98 6.24 15.14
N PRO A 70 -6.25 6.55 14.82
CA PRO A 70 -7.21 5.52 14.46
C PRO A 70 -6.90 4.95 13.08
N VAL A 71 -7.15 3.66 12.91
CA VAL A 71 -6.96 2.87 11.70
C VAL A 71 -8.21 2.01 11.48
N PHE A 72 -8.77 2.06 10.27
CA PHE A 72 -9.99 1.37 9.90
C PHE A 72 -9.69 0.23 8.90
N PRO A 73 -9.57 -1.01 9.36
CA PRO A 73 -9.32 -2.15 8.48
C PRO A 73 -10.59 -2.58 7.73
N ASP A 74 -10.51 -2.66 6.40
CA ASP A 74 -11.54 -3.32 5.58
C ASP A 74 -11.15 -4.79 5.38
N THR A 75 -11.67 -5.67 6.24
CA THR A 75 -11.28 -7.08 6.25
C THR A 75 -11.60 -7.84 4.97
N ASP A 76 -12.56 -7.36 4.17
CA ASP A 76 -12.94 -8.02 2.91
C ASP A 76 -11.93 -7.74 1.79
N LEU A 77 -11.20 -6.61 1.89
CA LEU A 77 -10.16 -6.21 0.93
C LEU A 77 -8.74 -6.56 1.41
N LEU A 78 -8.56 -6.91 2.68
CA LEU A 78 -7.24 -7.17 3.25
C LEU A 78 -6.79 -8.62 3.02
N GLU A 79 -5.63 -8.76 2.39
CA GLU A 79 -4.86 -9.99 2.38
C GLU A 79 -3.90 -10.06 3.56
N LYS A 80 -3.58 -11.29 4.00
CA LYS A 80 -2.61 -11.56 5.06
C LYS A 80 -1.44 -12.38 4.57
N ARG A 81 -0.22 -12.02 5.00
CA ARG A 81 0.98 -12.85 4.89
C ARG A 81 1.68 -12.92 6.24
N THR A 82 2.14 -14.11 6.62
CA THR A 82 2.88 -14.28 7.87
C THR A 82 4.20 -15.01 7.64
N THR A 83 5.23 -14.59 8.36
CA THR A 83 6.52 -15.27 8.39
C THR A 83 6.91 -15.59 9.82
N ARG A 84 7.38 -16.82 10.06
CA ARG A 84 7.96 -17.24 11.34
C ARG A 84 9.47 -16.99 11.31
N GLN A 85 9.89 -15.79 11.71
CA GLN A 85 11.27 -15.37 11.56
C GLN A 85 12.22 -15.94 12.64
N LEU A 86 11.73 -16.14 13.87
CA LEU A 86 12.53 -16.67 14.98
C LEU A 86 11.75 -17.80 15.66
N ARG A 87 12.19 -19.05 15.43
CA ARG A 87 11.65 -20.25 16.08
C ARG A 87 12.49 -20.62 17.30
N GLY A 88 11.85 -21.18 18.33
CA GLY A 88 12.55 -21.82 19.45
C GLY A 88 13.31 -20.85 20.38
N THR A 89 12.89 -19.58 20.45
CA THR A 89 13.45 -18.67 21.46
C THR A 89 12.92 -19.04 22.85
N LEU A 90 13.61 -18.61 23.90
CA LEU A 90 13.17 -18.78 25.30
C LEU A 90 11.77 -18.18 25.57
N PHE A 91 11.30 -17.27 24.69
CA PHE A 91 10.02 -16.56 24.81
C PHE A 91 8.97 -17.04 23.81
N GLY A 92 9.22 -18.15 23.10
CA GLY A 92 8.35 -18.68 22.05
C GLY A 92 8.76 -18.26 20.64
N SER A 93 7.83 -18.33 19.69
CA SER A 93 8.09 -17.93 18.29
C SER A 93 7.61 -16.51 18.04
N LEU A 94 8.50 -15.68 17.47
CA LEU A 94 8.16 -14.34 16.98
C LEU A 94 7.68 -14.43 15.53
N LEU A 95 6.53 -13.85 15.26
CA LEU A 95 5.93 -13.75 13.94
C LEU A 95 5.98 -12.33 13.41
N HIS A 96 6.10 -12.26 12.09
CA HIS A 96 5.90 -11.06 11.29
C HIS A 96 4.59 -11.22 10.53
N LEU A 97 3.65 -10.29 10.72
CA LEU A 97 2.38 -10.22 10.01
C LEU A 97 2.40 -9.02 9.07
N TRP A 98 2.05 -9.26 7.82
CA TRP A 98 1.62 -8.23 6.87
C TRP A 98 0.13 -8.35 6.63
N LEU A 99 -0.59 -7.26 6.85
CA LEU A 99 -1.95 -7.06 6.33
C LEU A 99 -1.87 -5.98 5.26
N PHE A 100 -2.49 -6.20 4.11
CA PHE A 100 -2.42 -5.24 3.03
C PHE A 100 -3.64 -5.34 2.13
N ASP A 101 -4.06 -4.21 1.56
CA ASP A 101 -5.14 -4.19 0.58
C ASP A 101 -4.74 -5.07 -0.62
N GLN A 102 -5.64 -5.96 -1.06
CA GLN A 102 -5.41 -6.87 -2.17
C GLN A 102 -4.94 -6.16 -3.46
N ARG A 103 -5.33 -4.88 -3.63
CA ARG A 103 -4.91 -4.02 -4.73
C ARG A 103 -3.43 -3.63 -4.70
N CYS A 104 -2.72 -3.93 -3.60
CA CYS A 104 -1.26 -3.87 -3.53
C CYS A 104 -0.57 -5.02 -4.27
N SER A 105 -1.27 -6.15 -4.46
CA SER A 105 -0.73 -7.34 -5.13
C SER A 105 -1.34 -7.57 -6.51
N GLN A 106 -2.63 -7.27 -6.67
CA GLN A 106 -3.34 -7.43 -7.94
C GLN A 106 -4.14 -6.16 -8.24
N PRO A 107 -3.82 -5.42 -9.32
CA PRO A 107 -4.59 -4.25 -9.69
C PRO A 107 -6.07 -4.56 -9.89
N ASP A 108 -6.92 -3.64 -9.45
CA ASP A 108 -8.33 -3.66 -9.81
C ASP A 108 -8.45 -3.12 -11.24
N ARG A 109 -8.41 -4.05 -12.21
CA ARG A 109 -8.52 -3.72 -13.64
C ARG A 109 -9.91 -3.27 -14.06
N ALA A 110 -10.95 -3.52 -13.26
CA ALA A 110 -12.30 -3.06 -13.56
C ALA A 110 -12.48 -1.57 -13.20
N ASN A 111 -11.91 -1.15 -12.07
CA ASN A 111 -11.93 0.24 -11.62
C ASN A 111 -10.65 1.02 -11.96
N HIS A 112 -9.72 0.38 -12.68
CA HIS A 112 -8.40 0.89 -13.06
C HIS A 112 -7.64 1.53 -11.89
N SER A 113 -7.65 0.84 -10.75
CA SER A 113 -7.05 1.31 -9.51
C SER A 113 -6.08 0.30 -8.91
N ALA A 114 -5.04 0.79 -8.26
CA ALA A 114 -4.07 -0.04 -7.55
C ALA A 114 -3.34 0.75 -6.47
N TYR A 115 -2.65 0.03 -5.58
CA TYR A 115 -1.73 0.65 -4.61
C TYR A 115 -0.31 0.16 -4.85
N ALA A 116 0.65 1.10 -4.86
CA ALA A 116 2.07 0.77 -4.86
C ALA A 116 2.62 0.97 -3.46
N LEU A 117 3.10 -0.11 -2.82
CA LEU A 117 3.89 -0.02 -1.59
C LEU A 117 5.35 0.26 -1.94
N ILE A 118 5.90 1.33 -1.36
CA ILE A 118 7.21 1.87 -1.71
C ILE A 118 7.99 2.14 -0.43
N ASN A 119 9.19 1.57 -0.33
CA ASN A 119 10.10 1.94 0.75
C ASN A 119 10.58 3.38 0.51
N GLN A 120 10.59 4.22 1.53
CA GLN A 120 11.00 5.64 1.42
C GLN A 120 12.39 5.86 0.81
N ALA A 121 13.26 4.84 0.83
CA ALA A 121 14.58 4.91 0.18
C ALA A 121 14.57 4.66 -1.34
N GLN A 122 13.42 4.31 -1.93
CA GLN A 122 13.28 3.98 -3.36
C GLN A 122 12.62 5.13 -4.13
N ASP A 123 12.93 5.25 -5.42
CA ASP A 123 12.21 6.17 -6.31
C ASP A 123 10.78 5.63 -6.57
N PRO A 124 9.73 6.42 -6.26
CA PRO A 124 8.36 6.03 -6.55
C PRO A 124 8.10 5.73 -8.02
N PHE A 125 8.70 6.48 -8.94
CA PHE A 125 8.40 6.39 -10.38
C PHE A 125 8.88 5.07 -10.99
N ASP A 126 9.92 4.45 -10.43
CA ASP A 126 10.39 3.12 -10.82
C ASP A 126 9.43 2.00 -10.40
N ARG A 127 8.75 2.17 -9.27
CA ARG A 127 7.76 1.19 -8.78
C ARG A 127 6.39 1.39 -9.41
N LEU A 128 6.02 2.63 -9.74
CA LEU A 128 4.73 2.97 -10.34
C LEU A 128 4.60 2.52 -11.79
N TRP A 129 5.67 2.61 -12.59
CA TRP A 129 5.58 2.32 -14.02
C TRP A 129 5.09 0.89 -14.35
N PRO A 130 5.67 -0.19 -13.78
CA PRO A 130 5.15 -1.54 -14.01
C PRO A 130 3.69 -1.70 -13.58
N LEU A 131 3.29 -1.03 -12.49
CA LEU A 131 1.92 -1.07 -11.99
C LEU A 131 0.94 -0.38 -12.94
N ILE A 132 1.33 0.76 -13.52
CA ILE A 132 0.54 1.48 -14.53
C ILE A 132 0.33 0.61 -15.77
N VAL A 133 1.39 -0.04 -16.26
CA VAL A 133 1.33 -0.94 -17.41
C VAL A 133 0.40 -2.14 -17.13
N ASP A 134 0.41 -2.69 -15.91
CA ASP A 134 -0.45 -3.83 -15.55
C ASP A 134 -1.92 -3.46 -15.28
N THR A 135 -2.17 -2.22 -14.84
CA THR A 135 -3.51 -1.71 -14.50
C THR A 135 -4.25 -1.15 -15.70
N CYS A 136 -3.52 -0.52 -16.63
CA CYS A 136 -4.11 0.15 -17.79
C CYS A 136 -4.39 -0.87 -18.92
N PRO A 137 -5.57 -0.85 -19.55
CA PRO A 137 -5.85 -1.70 -20.71
C PRO A 137 -5.15 -1.23 -21.99
N LEU A 138 -4.61 -0.01 -22.02
CA LEU A 138 -3.95 0.54 -23.20
C LEU A 138 -2.52 -0.02 -23.36
N PRO A 139 -2.11 -0.42 -24.56
CA PRO A 139 -0.75 -0.87 -24.80
C PRO A 139 0.21 0.32 -24.77
N PHE A 140 1.18 0.29 -23.85
CA PHE A 140 2.26 1.28 -23.79
C PHE A 140 3.55 0.73 -24.40
N LEU A 141 4.24 1.57 -25.18
CA LEU A 141 5.60 1.29 -25.62
C LEU A 141 6.59 1.71 -24.53
N PRO A 142 7.75 1.03 -24.37
CA PRO A 142 8.69 1.34 -23.29
C PRO A 142 9.17 2.79 -23.26
N HIS A 143 9.39 3.41 -24.42
CA HIS A 143 9.83 4.81 -24.52
C HIS A 143 8.71 5.83 -24.25
N TRP A 144 7.45 5.39 -24.14
CA TRP A 144 6.33 6.26 -23.76
C TRP A 144 6.29 6.52 -22.25
N ARG A 145 7.14 5.84 -21.46
CA ARG A 145 7.18 5.95 -20.00
C ARG A 145 7.16 7.41 -19.53
N GLU A 146 8.10 8.23 -19.95
CA GLU A 146 8.23 9.60 -19.45
C GLU A 146 7.00 10.46 -19.81
N PRO A 147 6.57 10.58 -21.08
CA PRO A 147 5.38 11.37 -21.41
C PRO A 147 4.10 10.86 -20.73
N VAL A 148 3.93 9.53 -20.58
CA VAL A 148 2.77 8.97 -19.90
C VAL A 148 2.79 9.33 -18.41
N MET A 149 3.94 9.23 -17.74
CA MET A 149 4.07 9.62 -16.33
C MET A 149 3.77 11.12 -16.13
N GLU A 150 4.20 11.98 -17.06
CA GLU A 150 3.88 13.41 -17.03
C GLU A 150 2.36 13.65 -17.11
N VAL A 151 1.67 12.99 -18.03
CA VAL A 151 0.21 13.09 -18.18
C VAL A 151 -0.50 12.60 -16.91
N LEU A 152 -0.11 11.43 -16.38
CA LEU A 152 -0.72 10.88 -15.18
C LEU A 152 -0.54 11.80 -13.96
N THR A 153 0.63 12.43 -13.83
CA THR A 153 0.91 13.39 -12.77
C THR A 153 0.10 14.67 -12.96
N ALA A 154 0.07 15.24 -14.17
CA ALA A 154 -0.66 16.47 -14.48
C ALA A 154 -2.17 16.34 -14.28
N HIS A 155 -2.73 15.16 -14.52
CA HIS A 155 -4.15 14.86 -14.33
C HIS A 155 -4.48 14.30 -12.95
N ASN A 156 -3.54 14.30 -12.00
CA ASN A 156 -3.73 13.78 -10.64
C ASN A 156 -4.27 12.34 -10.63
N MET A 157 -3.68 11.44 -11.43
CA MET A 157 -4.01 10.00 -11.43
C MET A 157 -3.08 9.19 -10.51
N LEU A 158 -2.06 9.85 -9.94
CA LEU A 158 -1.07 9.30 -9.04
C LEU A 158 -1.06 10.13 -7.75
N HIS A 159 -1.37 9.50 -6.62
CA HIS A 159 -1.45 10.19 -5.33
C HIS A 159 -0.59 9.51 -4.27
N PRO A 160 0.33 10.21 -3.59
CA PRO A 160 0.93 9.68 -2.38
C PRO A 160 -0.12 9.63 -1.26
N LEU A 161 -0.14 8.55 -0.49
CA LEU A 161 -1.05 8.44 0.66
C LEU A 161 -0.49 9.21 1.87
N PRO A 162 -1.34 9.98 2.59
CA PRO A 162 -0.87 10.86 3.65
C PRO A 162 -0.58 10.14 4.98
N GLY A 163 -1.19 8.98 5.22
CA GLY A 163 -1.19 8.30 6.52
C GLY A 163 -0.09 7.24 6.65
N ALA A 164 1.18 7.59 6.42
CA ALA A 164 2.29 6.64 6.49
C ALA A 164 3.08 6.77 7.82
N ILE A 165 3.28 5.62 8.47
CA ILE A 165 4.09 5.44 9.68
C ILE A 165 5.19 4.42 9.36
N GLY A 166 6.42 4.69 9.80
CA GLY A 166 7.59 3.84 9.53
C GLY A 166 8.25 4.15 8.19
N SER A 167 8.96 3.18 7.63
CA SER A 167 9.76 3.33 6.39
C SER A 167 9.02 2.96 5.10
N VAL A 168 7.75 2.54 5.20
CA VAL A 168 6.92 2.19 4.05
C VAL A 168 5.94 3.32 3.80
N THR A 169 5.84 3.73 2.54
CA THR A 169 4.83 4.66 2.03
C THR A 169 4.01 3.94 0.98
N ALA A 170 2.88 4.52 0.59
CA ALA A 170 2.12 4.01 -0.52
C ALA A 170 1.67 5.11 -1.46
N TRP A 171 1.48 4.74 -2.72
CA TRP A 171 0.86 5.57 -3.73
C TRP A 171 -0.41 4.90 -4.23
N ARG A 172 -1.46 5.69 -4.43
CA ARG A 172 -2.69 5.28 -5.10
C ARG A 172 -2.57 5.62 -6.58
N LEU A 173 -2.77 4.60 -7.41
CA LEU A 173 -3.04 4.73 -8.83
C LEU A 173 -4.56 4.73 -9.02
N SER A 174 -5.10 5.74 -9.67
CA SER A 174 -6.50 5.79 -10.09
C SER A 174 -6.58 6.38 -11.49
N LEU A 175 -6.68 5.51 -12.49
CA LEU A 175 -6.67 5.90 -13.89
C LEU A 175 -8.05 6.39 -14.32
N GLN A 176 -8.09 7.54 -14.98
CA GLN A 176 -9.27 8.05 -15.67
C GLN A 176 -9.08 7.80 -17.17
N LEU A 177 -9.56 6.66 -17.67
CA LEU A 177 -9.28 6.22 -19.03
C LEU A 177 -9.73 7.22 -20.09
N ASP A 178 -10.91 7.82 -19.95
CA ASP A 178 -11.42 8.80 -20.92
C ASP A 178 -10.47 10.00 -21.08
N VAL A 179 -9.88 10.46 -19.97
CA VAL A 179 -8.93 11.58 -19.94
C VAL A 179 -7.58 11.14 -20.50
N LEU A 180 -7.12 9.95 -20.10
CA LEU A 180 -5.85 9.39 -20.53
C LEU A 180 -5.83 9.10 -22.03
N GLU A 181 -6.85 8.43 -22.57
CA GLU A 181 -6.98 8.13 -24.00
C GLU A 181 -6.95 9.40 -24.85
N LYS A 182 -7.69 10.43 -24.42
CA LYS A 182 -7.70 11.73 -25.10
C LYS A 182 -6.32 12.39 -25.09
N ALA A 183 -5.66 12.45 -23.93
CA ALA A 183 -4.35 13.06 -23.78
C ALA A 183 -3.28 12.33 -24.62
N LEU A 184 -3.26 10.99 -24.58
CA LEU A 184 -2.34 10.20 -25.39
C LEU A 184 -2.62 10.36 -26.89
N GLY A 185 -3.90 10.39 -27.30
CA GLY A 185 -4.28 10.64 -28.69
C GLY A 185 -3.87 12.03 -29.19
N GLU A 186 -3.85 13.05 -28.32
CA GLU A 186 -3.30 14.37 -28.64
C GLU A 186 -1.77 14.34 -28.80
N LEU A 187 -1.06 13.64 -27.90
CA LEU A 187 0.39 13.50 -27.98
C LEU A 187 0.85 12.71 -29.22
N ILE A 188 0.09 11.68 -29.62
CA ILE A 188 0.35 10.93 -30.86
C ILE A 188 0.16 11.84 -32.07
N ARG A 189 -0.96 12.59 -32.15
CA ARG A 189 -1.22 13.54 -33.25
C ARG A 189 -0.19 14.68 -33.31
N ALA A 190 0.37 15.07 -32.17
CA ALA A 190 1.45 16.05 -32.09
C ALA A 190 2.84 15.48 -32.43
N GLY A 191 2.96 14.18 -32.71
CA GLY A 191 4.22 13.51 -33.00
C GLY A 191 5.14 13.33 -31.79
N LYS A 192 4.64 13.56 -30.57
CA LYS A 192 5.42 13.37 -29.32
C LYS A 192 5.44 11.91 -28.87
N LEU A 193 4.38 11.16 -29.16
CA LEU A 193 4.33 9.71 -28.97
C LEU A 193 4.39 9.03 -30.33
N THR A 194 5.52 8.40 -30.63
CA THR A 194 5.78 7.69 -31.89
C THR A 194 5.77 6.19 -31.68
N THR A 195 5.42 5.43 -32.71
CA THR A 195 5.49 3.95 -32.70
C THR A 195 6.92 3.43 -32.85
N GLU A 196 7.83 4.25 -33.36
CA GLU A 196 9.25 3.95 -33.53
C GLU A 196 10.09 4.67 -32.47
N LEU A 197 11.17 4.03 -32.05
CA LEU A 197 12.23 4.68 -31.27
C LEU A 197 12.90 5.70 -32.18
N THR A 198 12.67 6.99 -31.93
CA THR A 198 13.37 8.05 -32.66
C THR A 198 14.84 8.00 -32.23
N ALA A 199 15.72 7.69 -33.19
CA ALA A 199 17.17 7.61 -32.99
C ALA A 199 17.81 8.98 -32.78
#